data_AF-A0A950NKR5-F1
#
_entry.id   AF-A0A950NKR5-F1
#
_cell.length_a   1.000
_cell.length_b   1.000
_cell.length_c   1.000
_cell.angle_alpha   90.00
_cell.angle_beta   90.00
_cell.angle_gamma   90.00
#
_symmetry.space_group_name_H-M   'P 1'
#
loop_
_entity.id
_entity.type
_entity.pdbx_description
1 polymer ?
#
loop_
_entity_poly.entity_id
_entity_poly.type
_entity_poly.pdbx_seq_one_letter_code
_entity_poly.pdbx_strand_id
1 'polypeptide(L)' 'MSTRLRVNPIACEGHGLCAELLPELIRLDDWGYPIIEEAEVPDELLDLAYRAVDTCPTLALVLDEDNLDRG' A
#
# COMPACT_ATOMS: atom_id res chain seq x y z
N MET A 1 -9.79 10.80 -10.33
CA MET A 1 -9.46 9.38 -10.17
C MET A 1 -8.76 9.29 -8.83
N SER A 2 -9.31 8.58 -7.86
CA SER A 2 -8.63 8.36 -6.59
C SER A 2 -7.90 7.02 -6.66
N THR A 3 -6.69 7.00 -6.13
CA THR A 3 -5.87 5.80 -6.06
C THR A 3 -5.91 5.30 -4.63
N ARG A 4 -6.16 4.00 -4.43
CA ARG A 4 -6.26 3.40 -3.11
C ARG A 4 -5.20 2.35 -2.87
N LEU A 5 -4.54 2.42 -1.73
CA LEU A 5 -3.57 1.44 -1.28
C LEU A 5 -4.25 0.34 -0.47
N ARG A 6 -3.92 -0.91 -0.76
CA ARG A 6 -4.45 -2.08 -0.05
C ARG A 6 -3.39 -3.15 0.15
N VAL A 7 -3.58 -3.94 1.19
CA VAL A 7 -2.77 -5.14 1.46
C VAL A 7 -3.65 -6.39 1.44
N ASN A 8 -3.16 -7.46 0.81
CA ASN A 8 -3.66 -8.81 0.99
C ASN A 8 -2.97 -9.44 2.21
N PRO A 9 -3.66 -9.58 3.35
CA PRO A 9 -3.05 -10.09 4.58
C PRO A 9 -2.71 -11.58 4.50
N ILE A 10 -3.31 -12.34 3.58
CA ILE A 10 -3.02 -13.77 3.40
C ILE A 10 -1.69 -13.96 2.65
N ALA A 11 -1.38 -13.07 1.70
CA ALA A 11 -0.15 -13.12 0.91
C ALA A 11 1.02 -12.36 1.56
N CYS A 12 0.74 -11.50 2.54
CA CYS A 12 1.77 -10.74 3.23
C CYS A 12 2.56 -11.64 4.18
N GLU A 13 3.89 -11.60 4.09
CA GLU A 13 4.80 -12.33 4.97
C GLU A 13 5.60 -11.41 5.92
N GLY A 14 5.21 -10.14 6.05
CA GLY A 14 5.79 -9.23 7.05
C GLY A 14 7.21 -8.72 6.75
N HIS A 15 7.59 -8.57 5.47
CA HIS A 15 8.93 -8.10 5.08
C HIS A 15 9.25 -6.64 5.47
N GLY A 16 8.25 -5.80 5.75
CA GLY A 16 8.44 -4.42 6.21
C GLY A 16 8.87 -3.37 5.17
N LEU A 17 9.29 -3.77 3.96
CA LEU A 17 9.78 -2.85 2.92
C LEU A 17 8.76 -1.78 2.51
N CYS A 18 7.48 -2.09 2.57
CA CYS A 18 6.42 -1.14 2.27
C CYS A 18 6.41 0.05 3.24
N ALA A 19 6.58 -0.19 4.54
CA ALA A 19 6.64 0.85 5.56
C ALA A 19 7.96 1.63 5.54
N GLU A 20 9.04 1.05 5.00
CA GLU A 20 10.30 1.77 4.77
C GLU A 20 10.17 2.77 3.60
N LEU A 21 9.47 2.38 2.54
CA LEU A 21 9.30 3.18 1.33
C LEU A 21 8.17 4.21 1.39
N LEU A 22 7.11 3.91 2.16
CA LEU A 22 5.93 4.76 2.30
C LEU A 22 5.50 4.88 3.78
N PRO A 23 6.36 5.39 4.66
CA PRO A 23 6.06 5.55 6.08
C PRO A 23 4.92 6.53 6.37
N GLU A 24 4.56 7.39 5.41
CA GLU A 24 3.48 8.36 5.53
C GLU A 24 2.10 7.70 5.59
N LEU A 25 1.92 6.54 4.93
CA LEU A 25 0.63 5.82 4.87
C LEU A 25 0.67 4.45 5.54
N ILE A 26 1.85 3.88 5.75
CA ILE A 26 2.02 2.52 6.25
C ILE A 26 2.86 2.53 7.51
N ARG A 27 2.27 2.03 8.59
CA ARG A 27 3.02 1.61 9.79
C ARG A 27 3.07 0.09 9.89
N LEU A 28 4.00 -0.44 10.66
CA LEU A 28 3.99 -1.86 11.01
C LEU A 28 3.35 -2.04 12.39
N ASP A 29 2.66 -3.15 12.58
CA ASP A 29 2.25 -3.62 13.90
C ASP A 29 3.42 -4.33 14.63
N ASP A 30 3.14 -4.81 15.84
CA ASP A 30 4.12 -5.51 16.68
C ASP A 30 4.62 -6.84 16.07
N TRP A 31 3.95 -7.34 15.04
CA TRP A 31 4.31 -8.57 14.31
C TRP A 31 4.94 -8.30 12.94
N GLY A 32 5.14 -7.02 12.57
CA GLY A 32 5.75 -6.63 11.30
C GLY A 32 4.77 -6.59 10.12
N TYR A 33 3.47 -6.70 10.36
CA TYR A 33 2.45 -6.58 9.31
C TYR A 33 2.03 -5.13 9.09
N PRO A 34 1.78 -4.72 7.84
CA PRO A 34 1.43 -3.35 7.53
C PRO A 34 0.01 -3.01 7.97
N ILE A 35 -0.13 -1.87 8.62
CA ILE A 35 -1.39 -1.17 8.87
C ILE A 35 -1.38 0.08 7.99
N ILE A 36 -2.40 0.20 7.14
CA ILE A 36 -2.61 1.34 6.25
C ILE A 36 -3.50 2.34 6.99
N GLU A 37 -2.96 3.52 7.30
CA GLU A 37 -3.66 4.56 8.07
C GLU A 37 -4.76 5.24 7.25
N GLU A 38 -4.44 5.58 6.01
CA GLU A 38 -5.36 6.14 5.04
C GLU A 38 -5.30 5.33 3.75
N ALA A 39 -6.47 4.86 3.29
CA ALA A 39 -6.54 4.02 2.10
C ALA A 39 -6.37 4.83 0.82
N GLU A 40 -6.76 6.10 0.80
CA GLU A 40 -6.57 6.98 -0.35
C GLU A 40 -5.14 7.51 -0.38
N VAL A 41 -4.51 7.45 -1.55
CA VAL A 41 -3.12 7.88 -1.75
C VAL A 41 -3.11 9.32 -2.27
N PRO A 42 -2.58 10.29 -1.52
CA PRO A 42 -2.38 11.65 -2.00
C PRO A 42 -1.51 11.69 -3.26
N ASP A 43 -1.78 12.63 -4.16
CA ASP A 43 -1.08 12.75 -5.44
C ASP A 43 0.44 12.87 -5.26
N GLU A 44 0.89 13.59 -4.22
CA GLU A 44 2.31 13.75 -3.88
C GLU A 44 3.01 12.46 -3.41
N LEU A 45 2.24 11.45 -2.99
CA LEU A 45 2.74 10.16 -2.52
C LEU A 45 2.61 9.04 -3.57
N LEU A 46 2.00 9.30 -4.73
CA LEU A 46 1.76 8.27 -5.76
C LEU A 46 3.05 7.57 -6.20
N ASP A 47 4.12 8.34 -6.46
CA ASP A 47 5.41 7.78 -6.88
C ASP A 47 6.01 6.84 -5.83
N LEU A 48 5.87 7.18 -4.54
CA LEU A 48 6.32 6.33 -3.43
C LEU A 48 5.42 5.10 -3.28
N ALA A 49 4.11 5.26 -3.46
CA ALA A 49 3.16 4.16 -3.41
C ALA A 49 3.41 3.12 -4.51
N TYR A 50 3.67 3.56 -5.75
CA TYR A 50 4.05 2.65 -6.84
C TYR A 50 5.34 1.88 -6.50
N ARG A 51 6.37 2.56 -6.00
CA ARG A 51 7.62 1.90 -5.59
C ARG A 51 7.41 0.90 -4.45
N ALA A 52 6.57 1.23 -3.47
CA ALA A 52 6.24 0.33 -2.38
C ALA A 52 5.53 -0.93 -2.88
N VAL A 53 4.62 -0.81 -3.84
CA VAL A 53 3.96 -1.94 -4.51
C VAL A 53 4.97 -2.78 -5.28
N ASP A 54 5.79 -2.16 -6.13
CA ASP A 54 6.77 -2.84 -6.98
C ASP A 54 7.85 -3.59 -6.16
N THR A 55 8.16 -3.09 -4.97
CA THR A 55 9.17 -3.68 -4.08
C THR A 55 8.60 -4.83 -3.23
N CYS A 56 7.28 -5.02 -3.17
CA CYS A 56 6.66 -6.06 -2.35
C CYS A 56 7.02 -7.46 -2.86
N PRO A 57 7.81 -8.27 -2.13
CA PRO A 57 8.33 -9.55 -2.65
C PRO A 57 7.23 -10.58 -2.92
N THR A 58 6.12 -10.49 -2.19
CA THR A 58 5.00 -11.42 -2.28
C THR A 58 3.80 -10.84 -3.03
N LEU A 59 3.95 -9.64 -3.63
CA LEU A 59 2.89 -8.93 -4.35
C LEU A 59 1.61 -8.73 -3.50
N ALA A 60 1.78 -8.62 -2.18
CA ALA A 60 0.68 -8.46 -1.24
C ALA A 60 0.17 -7.02 -1.16
N LEU A 61 1.00 -6.02 -1.46
CA LEU A 61 0.62 -4.61 -1.51
C LEU A 61 0.18 -4.25 -2.92
N VAL A 62 -0.96 -3.58 -3.07
CA VAL A 62 -1.54 -3.21 -4.38
C VAL A 62 -2.12 -1.81 -4.37
N LEU A 63 -2.18 -1.21 -5.56
CA LEU A 63 -2.91 0.03 -5.83
C LEU A 63 -4.15 -0.27 -6.67
N ASP A 64 -5.30 0.16 -6.19
CA ASP A 64 -6.58 0.11 -6.91
C ASP A 64 -6.94 1.52 -7.39
N GLU A 65 -7.22 1.70 -8.68
CA GLU A 65 -7.82 2.95 -9.17
C GLU A 65 -9.34 2.89 -8.94
N ASP A 66 -9.87 3.81 -8.13
CA ASP A 66 -11.30 3.99 -7.95
C ASP A 66 -11.86 4.69 -9.21
N ASN A 67 -12.15 3.89 -10.23
CA ASN A 67 -12.95 4.32 -11.36
C ASN A 67 -14.41 4.32 -10.91
N LEU A 68 -14.83 5.39 -10.21
CA LEU A 68 -16.23 5.76 -9.96
C LEU A 68 -16.95 6.13 -11.28
N ASP A 69 -16.88 5.24 -12.27
CA ASP A 69 -17.59 5.27 -13.57
C ASP A 69 -17.91 3.84 -14.06
N ARG A 70 -17.89 2.84 -13.17
CA ARG A 70 -18.55 1.55 -13.45
C ARG A 70 -20.02 1.69 -13.06
N GLY A 71 -20.81 2.18 -14.02
CA GLY A 71 -22.26 2.36 -13.91
C GLY A 71 -23.07 1.08 -13.71
#